data_AF-A0A847N6M4-F1
#
_entry.id   AF-A0A847N6M4-F1
#
_cell.length_a   1.000
_cell.length_b   1.000
_cell.length_c   1.000
_cell.angle_alpha   90.00
_cell.angle_beta   90.00
_cell.angle_gamma   90.00
#
_symmetry.space_group_name_H-M   'P 1'
#
loop_
_entity.id
_entity.type
_entity.pdbx_description
1 polymer ?
#
loop_
_entity_poly.entity_id
_entity_poly.type
_entity_poly.pdbx_seq_one_letter_code
_entity_poly.pdbx_strand_id
1 'polypeptide(L)'
;MQKLFDLLQIKPKNLSLYQRALTHSSYANEHQTENNERLEFLGDAVIDLYMAEHLYMTEKSDEGVMTKKRAQAVCEEALVLYAEKIELQNFILLGKGEKAKGLKKSILADAFEALFSAIYLDLGYLAAKSVFQRIVLPHLDLIENIKDYKTKLQELVQADKRTITYQIVSEKGPAHNKIFLAEVYLESI
;
A
#
# COMPACT_ATOMS: atom_id res chain seq x y z
N MET A 1 7.76 18.59 -7.69
CA MET A 1 8.43 17.39 -8.23
C MET A 1 9.92 17.31 -7.93
N GLN A 2 10.74 18.37 -8.10
CA GLN A 2 12.20 18.26 -7.80
C GLN A 2 12.49 17.71 -6.39
N LYS A 3 11.82 18.25 -5.36
CA LYS A 3 11.90 17.73 -3.98
C LYS A 3 11.65 16.21 -3.89
N LEU A 4 10.66 15.70 -4.62
CA LEU A 4 10.37 14.26 -4.66
C LEU A 4 11.53 13.48 -5.29
N PHE A 5 12.08 13.95 -6.41
CA PHE A 5 13.21 13.29 -7.06
C PHE A 5 14.48 13.29 -6.20
N ASP A 6 14.70 14.37 -5.44
CA ASP A 6 15.82 14.46 -4.49
C ASP A 6 15.64 13.47 -3.33
N LEU A 7 14.42 13.35 -2.76
CA LEU A 7 14.08 12.36 -1.74
C LEU A 7 14.30 10.92 -2.23
N LEU A 8 13.89 10.63 -3.47
CA LEU A 8 14.06 9.33 -4.10
C LEU A 8 15.51 9.08 -4.57
N GLN A 9 16.32 10.13 -4.65
CA GLN A 9 17.68 10.14 -5.20
C GLN A 9 17.73 9.62 -6.64
N ILE A 10 16.86 10.14 -7.50
CA ILE A 10 16.77 9.77 -8.92
C ILE A 10 16.94 10.97 -9.85
N LYS A 11 17.33 10.70 -11.10
CA LYS A 11 17.36 11.69 -12.18
C LYS A 11 16.43 11.22 -13.31
N PRO A 12 15.17 11.70 -13.32
CA PRO A 12 14.20 11.34 -14.35
C PRO A 12 14.68 11.67 -15.75
N LYS A 13 14.41 10.80 -16.72
CA LYS A 13 14.58 11.05 -18.15
C LYS A 13 13.27 11.48 -18.80
N ASN A 14 12.14 10.94 -18.33
CA ASN A 14 10.81 11.26 -18.83
C ASN A 14 9.87 11.75 -17.71
N LEU A 15 9.76 13.07 -17.57
CA LEU A 15 8.93 13.71 -16.55
C LEU A 15 7.43 13.42 -16.70
N SER A 16 6.94 13.09 -17.91
CA SER A 16 5.50 12.87 -18.12
C SER A 16 5.00 11.60 -17.42
N LEU A 17 5.86 10.57 -17.27
CA LEU A 17 5.53 9.36 -16.51
C LEU A 17 5.24 9.68 -15.05
N TYR A 18 6.07 10.55 -14.44
CA TYR A 18 5.91 10.95 -13.04
C TYR A 18 4.71 11.87 -12.83
N GLN A 19 4.45 12.78 -13.78
CA GLN A 19 3.23 13.58 -13.76
C GLN A 19 1.99 12.69 -13.81
N ARG A 20 1.97 11.72 -14.73
CA ARG A 20 0.85 10.77 -14.86
C ARG A 20 0.71 9.91 -13.61
N ALA A 21 1.79 9.41 -13.03
CA ALA A 21 1.76 8.63 -11.79
C ALA A 21 1.11 9.37 -10.61
N LEU A 22 1.27 10.70 -10.58
CA LEU A 22 0.70 11.58 -9.56
C LEU A 22 -0.68 12.13 -9.94
N THR A 23 -1.25 11.72 -11.07
CA THR A 23 -2.54 12.22 -11.56
C THR A 23 -3.67 11.24 -11.25
N HIS A 24 -4.48 11.56 -10.24
CA HIS A 24 -5.67 10.78 -9.92
C HIS A 24 -6.75 10.95 -10.98
N SER A 25 -7.62 9.95 -11.14
CA SER A 25 -8.72 9.93 -12.11
C SER A 25 -9.64 11.16 -12.03
N SER A 26 -9.89 11.69 -10.83
CA SER A 26 -10.68 12.92 -10.67
C SER A 26 -10.04 14.15 -11.30
N TYR A 27 -8.72 14.29 -11.22
CA TYR A 27 -8.00 15.38 -11.88
C TYR A 27 -7.97 15.17 -13.39
N ALA A 28 -7.70 13.93 -13.82
CA ALA A 28 -7.67 13.53 -15.22
C ALA A 28 -8.98 13.85 -15.95
N ASN A 29 -10.12 13.51 -15.32
CA ASN A 29 -11.45 13.80 -15.88
C ASN A 29 -11.73 15.30 -16.02
N GLU A 30 -11.29 16.12 -15.05
CA GLU A 30 -11.47 17.57 -15.09
C GLU A 30 -10.59 18.25 -16.16
N HIS A 31 -9.42 17.69 -16.46
CA HIS A 31 -8.39 18.32 -17.31
C HIS A 31 -8.16 17.57 -18.64
N GLN A 32 -8.95 16.53 -18.93
CA GLN A 32 -8.86 15.71 -20.15
C GLN A 32 -7.45 15.15 -20.40
N THR A 33 -6.83 14.60 -19.34
CA THR A 33 -5.50 13.97 -19.39
C THR A 33 -5.58 12.51 -18.95
N GLU A 34 -4.49 11.76 -19.11
CA GLU A 34 -4.39 10.39 -18.58
C GLU A 34 -4.23 10.39 -17.05
N ASN A 35 -4.79 9.37 -16.40
CA ASN A 35 -4.65 9.12 -14.96
C ASN A 35 -3.54 8.08 -14.67
N ASN A 36 -3.36 7.77 -13.39
CA ASN A 36 -2.37 6.85 -12.88
C ASN A 36 -2.77 5.37 -12.88
N GLU A 37 -4.03 5.01 -13.12
CA GLU A 37 -4.58 3.65 -12.94
C GLU A 37 -3.82 2.56 -13.72
N ARG A 38 -3.34 2.88 -14.94
CA ARG A 38 -2.52 1.93 -15.72
C ARG A 38 -1.10 1.77 -15.17
N LEU A 39 -0.57 2.81 -14.53
CA LEU A 39 0.74 2.76 -13.87
C LEU A 39 0.62 2.04 -12.52
N GLU A 40 -0.46 2.29 -11.76
CA GLU A 40 -0.83 1.55 -10.54
C GLU A 40 -0.86 0.05 -10.80
N PHE A 41 -1.61 -0.39 -11.83
CA PHE A 41 -1.69 -1.80 -12.21
C PHE A 41 -0.32 -2.49 -12.44
N LEU A 42 0.63 -1.80 -13.07
CA LEU A 42 1.99 -2.33 -13.23
C LEU A 42 2.81 -2.22 -11.92
N GLY A 43 2.48 -1.22 -11.11
CA GLY A 43 3.23 -0.81 -9.93
C GLY A 43 3.09 -1.81 -8.80
N ASP A 44 1.87 -2.32 -8.61
CA ASP A 44 1.55 -3.45 -7.75
C ASP A 44 2.50 -4.62 -8.03
N ALA A 45 2.50 -5.14 -9.26
CA ALA A 45 3.38 -6.25 -9.65
C ALA A 45 4.88 -5.96 -9.48
N VAL A 46 5.31 -4.71 -9.71
CA VAL A 46 6.71 -4.29 -9.54
C VAL A 46 7.11 -4.28 -8.06
N ILE A 47 6.26 -3.74 -7.18
CA ILE A 47 6.48 -3.72 -5.74
C ILE A 47 6.47 -5.14 -5.17
N ASP A 48 5.53 -5.97 -5.62
CA ASP A 48 5.41 -7.36 -5.23
C ASP A 48 6.68 -8.15 -5.58
N LEU A 49 7.24 -7.92 -6.76
CA LEU A 49 8.51 -8.52 -7.18
C LEU A 49 9.66 -8.12 -6.25
N TYR A 50 9.84 -6.83 -5.96
CA TYR A 50 10.95 -6.39 -5.11
C TYR A 50 10.84 -6.91 -3.68
N MET A 51 9.63 -6.97 -3.12
CA MET A 51 9.41 -7.55 -1.81
C MET A 51 9.66 -9.06 -1.82
N ALA A 52 9.15 -9.78 -2.82
CA ALA A 52 9.37 -11.21 -2.97
C ALA A 52 10.87 -11.56 -3.07
N GLU A 53 11.62 -10.80 -3.87
CA GLU A 53 13.07 -10.97 -3.98
C GLU A 53 13.81 -10.65 -2.68
N HIS A 54 13.39 -9.61 -1.96
CA HIS A 54 13.97 -9.28 -0.66
C HIS A 54 13.79 -10.44 0.31
N LEU A 55 12.55 -10.91 0.48
CA LEU A 55 12.21 -12.01 1.37
C LEU A 55 12.92 -13.30 0.98
N TYR A 56 12.97 -13.65 -0.31
CA TYR A 56 13.69 -14.82 -0.79
C TYR A 56 15.19 -14.81 -0.40
N MET A 57 15.79 -13.62 -0.38
CA MET A 57 17.22 -13.46 -0.06
C MET A 57 17.50 -13.41 1.44
N THR A 58 16.56 -12.95 2.26
CA THR A 58 16.78 -12.69 3.70
C THR A 58 16.14 -13.73 4.61
N GLU A 59 15.06 -14.37 4.17
CA GLU A 59 14.31 -15.34 4.95
C GLU A 59 14.79 -16.78 4.71
N LYS A 60 14.66 -17.61 5.74
CA LYS A 60 14.85 -19.07 5.66
C LYS A 60 13.54 -19.85 5.81
N SER A 61 12.43 -19.12 5.87
CA SER A 61 11.10 -19.68 6.07
C SER A 61 10.56 -20.33 4.78
N ASP A 62 9.49 -21.10 4.91
CA ASP A 62 8.83 -21.71 3.76
C ASP A 62 8.05 -20.68 2.91
N GLU A 63 7.60 -21.12 1.74
CA GLU A 63 6.86 -20.28 0.79
C GLU A 63 5.60 -19.66 1.42
N GLY A 64 4.85 -20.41 2.22
CA GLY A 64 3.62 -19.91 2.84
C GLY A 64 3.87 -18.75 3.80
N VAL A 65 4.92 -18.82 4.61
CA VAL A 65 5.33 -17.73 5.51
C VAL A 65 5.82 -16.52 4.71
N MET A 66 6.64 -16.73 3.67
CA MET A 66 7.11 -15.62 2.81
C MET A 66 5.94 -14.93 2.09
N THR A 67 4.96 -15.69 1.59
CA THR A 67 3.76 -15.16 0.93
C THR A 67 2.94 -14.30 1.89
N LYS A 68 2.75 -14.74 3.15
CA LYS A 68 2.08 -13.94 4.19
C LYS A 68 2.83 -12.65 4.51
N LYS A 69 4.16 -12.73 4.70
CA LYS A 69 5.01 -11.56 4.95
C LYS A 69 4.96 -10.55 3.80
N ARG A 70 5.02 -11.04 2.55
CA ARG A 70 4.90 -10.18 1.37
C ARG A 70 3.57 -9.44 1.37
N ALA A 71 2.46 -10.17 1.49
CA ALA A 71 1.12 -9.58 1.49
C ALA A 71 0.94 -8.51 2.57
N GLN A 72 1.50 -8.72 3.76
CA GLN A 72 1.48 -7.71 4.83
C GLN A 72 2.36 -6.50 4.48
N ALA A 73 3.55 -6.71 3.91
CA ALA A 73 4.51 -5.67 3.60
C ALA A 73 4.11 -4.76 2.42
N VAL A 74 3.17 -5.19 1.59
CA VAL A 74 2.70 -4.46 0.39
C VAL A 74 1.19 -4.18 0.40
N CYS A 75 0.52 -4.34 1.55
CA CYS A 75 -0.90 -3.97 1.68
C CYS A 75 -1.11 -2.45 1.68
N GLU A 76 -2.35 -1.98 1.49
CA GLU A 76 -2.70 -0.55 1.43
C GLU A 76 -2.11 0.23 2.62
N GLU A 77 -2.26 -0.28 3.85
CA GLU A 77 -1.73 0.39 5.04
C GLU A 77 -0.21 0.54 5.01
N ALA A 78 0.50 -0.45 4.46
CA ALA A 78 1.95 -0.39 4.31
C ALA A 78 2.35 0.63 3.23
N LEU A 79 1.68 0.61 2.08
CA LEU A 79 1.94 1.55 0.99
C LEU A 79 1.66 3.00 1.40
N VAL A 80 0.58 3.24 2.14
CA VAL A 80 0.28 4.54 2.77
C VAL A 80 1.42 4.98 3.68
N LEU A 81 1.89 4.09 4.55
CA LEU A 81 3.01 4.40 5.44
C LEU A 81 4.26 4.80 4.65
N TYR A 82 4.62 4.05 3.61
CA TYR A 82 5.80 4.37 2.79
C TYR A 82 5.63 5.69 2.02
N ALA A 83 4.43 5.94 1.50
CA ALA A 83 4.10 7.17 0.79
C ALA A 83 4.18 8.41 1.70
N GLU A 84 3.75 8.30 2.96
CA GLU A 84 3.86 9.36 3.95
C GLU A 84 5.32 9.71 4.26
N LYS A 85 6.23 8.72 4.26
CA LYS A 85 7.67 8.93 4.53
C LYS A 85 8.37 9.79 3.48
N ILE A 86 7.86 9.78 2.26
CA ILE A 86 8.35 10.64 1.17
C ILE A 86 7.44 11.86 0.93
N GLU A 87 6.48 12.10 1.83
CA GLU A 87 5.49 13.16 1.74
C GLU A 87 4.72 13.16 0.40
N LEU A 88 4.41 11.98 -0.15
CA LEU A 88 3.85 11.83 -1.49
C LEU A 88 2.55 12.61 -1.69
N GLN A 89 1.75 12.76 -0.61
CA GLN A 89 0.51 13.52 -0.58
C GLN A 89 0.64 14.95 -1.12
N ASN A 90 1.82 15.56 -1.00
CA ASN A 90 2.08 16.93 -1.43
C ASN A 90 2.20 17.07 -2.95
N PHE A 91 2.30 15.95 -3.68
CA PHE A 91 2.54 15.93 -5.12
C PHE A 91 1.36 15.41 -5.93
N ILE A 92 0.36 14.78 -5.29
CA ILE A 92 -0.80 14.19 -5.95
C ILE A 92 -1.75 15.28 -6.48
N LEU A 93 -2.14 15.14 -7.74
CA LEU A 93 -3.11 16.00 -8.40
C LEU A 93 -4.51 15.41 -8.24
N LEU A 94 -5.38 16.17 -7.58
CA LEU A 94 -6.80 15.83 -7.35
C LEU A 94 -7.69 16.86 -8.03
N GLY A 95 -8.80 16.39 -8.62
CA GLY A 95 -9.89 17.26 -9.05
C GLY A 95 -10.49 18.05 -7.88
N LYS A 96 -11.09 19.20 -8.16
CA LYS A 96 -11.59 20.14 -7.12
C LYS A 96 -12.54 19.46 -6.14
N GLY A 97 -13.45 18.63 -6.66
CA GLY A 97 -14.44 17.91 -5.84
C GLY A 97 -13.82 16.88 -4.92
N GLU A 98 -12.81 16.13 -5.39
CA GLU A 98 -12.13 15.12 -4.55
C GLU A 98 -11.20 15.78 -3.54
N LYS A 99 -10.51 16.86 -3.93
CA LYS A 99 -9.68 17.65 -3.01
C LYS A 99 -10.46 18.19 -1.82
N ALA A 100 -11.72 18.59 -2.02
CA ALA A 100 -12.58 19.08 -0.94
C ALA A 100 -12.97 17.99 0.09
N LYS A 101 -12.96 16.71 -0.31
CA LYS A 101 -13.23 15.57 0.59
C LYS A 101 -12.00 15.13 1.38
N GLY A 102 -10.81 15.62 1.00
CA GLY A 102 -9.53 15.19 1.55
C GLY A 102 -8.93 14.00 0.80
N LEU A 103 -7.61 13.82 0.95
CA LEU A 103 -6.88 12.71 0.34
C LEU A 103 -7.19 11.41 1.09
N LYS A 104 -7.77 10.43 0.39
CA LYS A 104 -8.01 9.09 0.93
C LYS A 104 -6.72 8.28 0.95
N LYS A 105 -6.67 7.30 1.85
CA LYS A 105 -5.56 6.34 1.97
C LYS A 105 -5.35 5.54 0.69
N SER A 106 -6.41 4.99 0.11
CA SER A 106 -6.35 4.28 -1.17
C SER A 106 -5.65 5.10 -2.27
N ILE A 107 -6.03 6.37 -2.46
CA ILE A 107 -5.42 7.25 -3.47
C ILE A 107 -3.90 7.42 -3.24
N LEU A 108 -3.48 7.46 -1.98
CA LEU A 108 -2.07 7.59 -1.63
C LEU A 108 -1.30 6.28 -1.91
N ALA A 109 -1.90 5.13 -1.64
CA ALA A 109 -1.35 3.82 -2.00
C ALA A 109 -1.24 3.66 -3.53
N ASP A 110 -2.32 3.92 -4.26
CA ASP A 110 -2.37 3.82 -5.73
C ASP A 110 -1.30 4.72 -6.39
N ALA A 111 -1.13 5.95 -5.88
CA ALA A 111 -0.10 6.86 -6.35
C ALA A 111 1.32 6.37 -6.04
N PHE A 112 1.52 5.66 -4.93
CA PHE A 112 2.82 5.07 -4.58
C PHE A 112 3.18 3.93 -5.54
N GLU A 113 2.25 3.05 -5.86
CA GLU A 113 2.44 2.00 -6.86
C GLU A 113 2.72 2.60 -8.24
N ALA A 114 1.90 3.57 -8.66
CA ALA A 114 2.08 4.25 -9.93
C ALA A 114 3.44 4.96 -10.03
N LEU A 115 3.95 5.52 -8.92
CA LEU A 115 5.28 6.11 -8.86
C LEU A 115 6.37 5.06 -9.10
N PHE A 116 6.27 3.87 -8.50
CA PHE A 116 7.21 2.78 -8.74
C PHE A 116 7.20 2.31 -10.18
N SER A 117 6.03 2.24 -10.81
CA SER A 117 5.92 2.01 -12.25
C SER A 117 6.61 3.08 -13.09
N ALA A 118 6.43 4.36 -12.76
CA ALA A 118 7.11 5.44 -13.48
C ALA A 118 8.65 5.31 -13.39
N ILE A 119 9.18 5.00 -12.20
CA ILE A 119 10.62 4.78 -12.01
C ILE A 119 11.09 3.55 -12.78
N TYR A 120 10.34 2.45 -12.73
CA TYR A 120 10.67 1.21 -13.42
C TYR A 120 10.71 1.40 -14.94
N LEU A 121 9.71 2.08 -15.51
CA LEU A 121 9.65 2.34 -16.95
C LEU A 121 10.70 3.35 -17.43
N ASP A 122 11.03 4.35 -16.61
CA ASP A 122 11.96 5.42 -16.98
C ASP A 122 13.43 5.04 -16.79
N LEU A 123 13.75 4.42 -15.65
CA LEU A 123 15.11 4.19 -15.18
C LEU A 123 15.48 2.70 -15.08
N GLY A 124 14.50 1.81 -15.25
CA GLY A 124 14.70 0.37 -15.24
C GLY A 124 14.70 -0.26 -13.84
N TYR A 125 14.74 -1.59 -13.84
CA TYR A 125 14.65 -2.43 -12.65
C TYR A 125 15.66 -2.06 -11.55
N LEU A 126 16.95 -1.89 -11.87
CA LEU A 126 17.97 -1.65 -10.84
C LEU A 126 17.77 -0.31 -10.11
N ALA A 127 17.35 0.74 -10.82
CA ALA A 127 17.09 2.03 -10.23
C ALA A 127 15.85 1.98 -9.32
N ALA A 128 14.77 1.38 -9.79
CA ALA A 128 13.56 1.17 -9.00
C ALA A 128 13.81 0.31 -7.76
N LYS A 129 14.59 -0.79 -7.88
CA LYS A 129 15.03 -1.61 -6.74
C LYS A 129 15.81 -0.80 -5.70
N SER A 130 16.72 0.06 -6.15
CA SER A 130 17.50 0.93 -5.25
C SER A 130 16.60 1.92 -4.49
N VAL A 131 15.58 2.48 -5.15
CA VAL A 131 14.57 3.31 -4.49
C VAL A 131 13.75 2.49 -3.50
N PHE A 132 13.30 1.29 -3.88
CA PHE A 132 12.56 0.37 -3.01
C PHE A 132 13.33 0.09 -1.72
N GLN A 133 14.60 -0.26 -1.84
CA GLN A 133 15.47 -0.54 -0.69
C GLN A 133 15.63 0.65 0.25
N ARG A 134 15.57 1.89 -0.26
CA ARG A 134 15.68 3.11 0.57
C ARG A 134 14.37 3.50 1.24
N ILE A 135 13.25 3.29 0.57
CA ILE A 135 11.95 3.84 1.01
C ILE A 135 11.09 2.80 1.74
N VAL A 136 11.15 1.54 1.33
CA VAL A 136 10.28 0.47 1.86
C VAL A 136 10.97 -0.28 2.99
N LEU A 137 12.16 -0.82 2.74
CA LEU A 137 12.81 -1.74 3.67
C LEU A 137 13.10 -1.16 5.07
N PRO A 138 13.50 0.12 5.25
CA PRO A 138 13.75 0.69 6.57
C PRO A 138 12.50 0.81 7.46
N HIS A 139 11.31 0.49 6.92
CA HIS A 139 10.04 0.64 7.59
C HIS A 139 9.28 -0.68 7.75
N LEU A 140 9.86 -1.81 7.37
CA LEU A 140 9.19 -3.12 7.49
C LEU A 140 8.83 -3.48 8.92
N ASP A 141 9.69 -3.16 9.90
CA ASP A 141 9.41 -3.42 11.32
C ASP A 141 8.17 -2.66 11.83
N LEU A 142 7.82 -1.53 11.20
CA LEU A 142 6.60 -0.79 11.52
C LEU A 142 5.36 -1.51 11.00
N ILE A 143 5.49 -2.29 9.93
CA ILE A 143 4.42 -3.06 9.30
C ILE A 143 4.17 -4.38 10.03
N GLU A 144 5.20 -5.04 10.55
CA GLU A 144 5.02 -6.23 11.40
C GLU A 144 4.15 -5.93 12.63
N ASN A 145 4.11 -4.67 13.07
CA ASN A 145 3.25 -4.17 14.13
C ASN A 145 1.82 -3.80 13.70
N ILE A 146 1.52 -3.81 12.39
CA ILE A 146 0.16 -3.75 11.85
C ILE A 146 -0.46 -5.12 12.05
N LYS A 147 -0.99 -5.30 13.26
CA LYS A 147 -1.39 -6.60 13.80
C LYS A 147 -2.63 -7.16 13.08
N ASP A 148 -2.45 -8.28 12.37
CA ASP A 148 -3.54 -9.17 11.98
C ASP A 148 -4.01 -9.99 13.19
N TYR A 149 -4.65 -9.30 14.13
CA TYR A 149 -5.18 -9.90 15.35
C TYR A 149 -6.19 -11.01 15.06
N LYS A 150 -6.93 -10.88 13.95
CA LYS A 150 -7.98 -11.83 13.59
C LYS A 150 -7.37 -13.16 13.16
N THR A 151 -6.45 -13.15 12.19
CA THR A 151 -5.77 -14.36 11.73
C THR A 151 -4.96 -14.98 12.85
N LYS A 152 -4.24 -14.17 13.65
CA LYS A 152 -3.46 -14.68 14.79
C LYS A 152 -4.35 -15.38 15.83
N LEU A 153 -5.51 -14.81 16.14
CA LEU A 153 -6.47 -15.44 17.05
C LEU A 153 -7.08 -16.71 16.42
N GLN A 154 -7.41 -16.69 15.13
CA GLN A 154 -7.91 -17.88 14.42
C GLN A 154 -6.91 -19.02 14.41
N GLU A 155 -5.63 -18.76 14.11
CA GLU A 155 -4.56 -19.77 14.13
C GLU A 155 -4.38 -20.38 15.52
N LEU A 156 -4.40 -19.56 16.57
CA LEU A 156 -4.30 -20.02 17.96
C LEU A 156 -5.49 -20.92 18.35
N VAL A 157 -6.72 -20.54 17.98
CA VAL A 157 -7.92 -21.29 18.35
C VAL A 157 -8.06 -22.59 17.54
N GLN A 158 -7.67 -22.59 16.27
CA GLN A 158 -7.66 -23.78 15.43
C GLN A 158 -6.59 -24.79 15.85
N ALA A 159 -5.44 -24.34 16.37
CA ALA A 159 -4.44 -25.23 16.97
C ALA A 159 -5.02 -26.04 18.14
N ASP A 160 -5.94 -25.44 18.90
CA ASP A 160 -6.70 -26.11 19.97
C ASP A 160 -7.92 -26.89 19.47
N LYS A 161 -8.11 -27.03 18.14
CA LYS A 161 -9.26 -27.68 17.48
C LYS A 161 -10.63 -27.11 17.88
N ARG A 162 -10.67 -25.84 18.28
CA ARG A 162 -11.92 -25.15 18.64
C ARG A 162 -12.40 -24.28 17.48
N THR A 163 -13.69 -24.01 17.46
CA THR A 163 -14.29 -23.09 16.48
C THR A 163 -14.36 -21.68 17.06
N ILE A 164 -14.08 -20.69 16.22
CA ILE A 164 -14.19 -19.26 16.54
C ILE A 164 -15.23 -18.62 15.63
N THR A 165 -16.11 -17.81 16.20
CA THR A 165 -17.11 -17.05 15.44
C THR A 165 -17.08 -15.57 15.83
N TYR A 166 -17.34 -14.71 14.84
CA TYR A 166 -17.39 -13.26 15.01
C TYR A 166 -18.81 -12.79 14.70
N GLN A 167 -19.40 -12.00 15.59
CA GLN A 167 -20.75 -11.45 15.38
C GLN A 167 -20.75 -9.95 15.60
N ILE A 168 -21.41 -9.21 14.71
CA ILE A 168 -21.72 -7.80 14.92
C ILE A 168 -22.94 -7.73 15.82
N VAL A 169 -22.78 -7.21 17.03
CA VAL A 169 -23.84 -7.13 18.03
C VAL A 169 -24.49 -5.74 18.10
N SER A 170 -23.84 -4.72 17.52
CA SER A 170 -24.41 -3.37 17.43
C SER A 170 -23.81 -2.56 16.29
N GLU A 171 -24.63 -1.69 15.70
CA GLU A 171 -24.21 -0.65 14.75
C GLU A 171 -24.75 0.71 15.23
N LYS A 172 -23.91 1.74 15.24
CA LYS A 172 -24.29 3.11 15.63
C LYS A 172 -23.67 4.14 14.71
N GLY A 173 -24.30 5.32 14.61
CA GLY A 173 -23.79 6.44 13.81
C GLY A 173 -24.43 6.55 12.42
N PRO A 174 -24.14 7.64 11.69
CA PRO A 174 -24.71 7.90 10.37
C PRO A 174 -24.18 6.91 9.33
N ALA A 175 -24.91 6.71 8.23
CA ALA A 175 -24.55 5.73 7.20
C ALA A 175 -23.13 5.89 6.62
N HIS A 176 -22.62 7.13 6.60
CA HIS A 176 -21.27 7.46 6.10
C HIS A 176 -20.18 7.41 7.19
N ASN A 177 -20.52 7.09 8.44
CA ASN A 177 -19.59 6.99 9.56
C ASN A 177 -20.15 6.03 10.64
N LYS A 178 -20.43 4.78 10.24
CA LYS A 178 -20.94 3.74 11.15
C LYS A 178 -19.82 3.19 12.03
N ILE A 179 -20.13 3.03 13.31
CA ILE A 179 -19.35 2.32 14.31
C ILE A 179 -19.99 0.95 14.51
N PHE A 180 -19.19 -0.10 14.40
CA PHE A 180 -19.60 -1.49 14.60
C PHE A 180 -19.03 -2.02 15.91
N LEU A 181 -19.86 -2.67 16.72
CA LEU A 181 -19.43 -3.46 17.87
C LEU A 181 -19.44 -4.93 17.46
N ALA A 182 -18.27 -5.56 17.51
CA ALA A 182 -18.09 -6.97 17.21
C ALA A 182 -17.72 -7.75 18.49
N GLU A 183 -18.34 -8.90 18.70
CA GLU A 183 -17.98 -9.86 19.73
C GLU A 183 -17.36 -11.11 19.08
N VAL A 184 -16.45 -11.75 19.82
CA VAL A 184 -15.78 -12.99 19.42
C VAL A 184 -16.15 -14.10 20.40
N TYR A 185 -16.63 -15.22 19.88
CA TYR A 185 -17.06 -16.37 20.67
C TYR A 185 -16.19 -17.58 20.32
N LEU A 186 -15.75 -18.30 21.35
CA LEU A 186 -15.13 -19.61 21.22
C LEU A 186 -16.14 -20.68 21.65
N GLU A 187 -16.16 -21.83 20.97
CA GLU A 187 -16.88 -23.00 21.49
C GLU A 187 -16.40 -23.38 22.89
N SER A 188 -17.36 -23.62 23.78
CA SER A 188 -17.13 -24.14 25.14
C SER A 188 -16.38 -25.46 25.10
N ILE A 189 -15.56 -25.71 26.12
CA ILE A 189 -14.93 -27.01 26.39
C ILE A 189 -15.97 -28.02 26.87
#